data_AF-A0A929H158-F1
#
_entry.id   AF-A0A929H158-F1
#
_cell.length_a   1.000
_cell.length_b   1.000
_cell.length_c   1.000
_cell.angle_alpha   90.00
_cell.angle_beta   90.00
_cell.angle_gamma   90.00
#
_symmetry.space_group_name_H-M   'P 1'
#
loop_
_entity.id
_entity.type
_entity.pdbx_description
1 polymer ?
#
loop_
_entity_poly.entity_id
_entity_poly.type
_entity_poly.pdbx_seq_one_letter_code
_entity_poly.pdbx_strand_id
1 'polypeptide(L)'
;RWMQDNIQGSPVIMEGLGRWEYMWGNRISIYTGLPTVVGWRWHEMQQRAMLPETMVDQRISDVRECYGTTDARRAFDILTRYDVRYIYVGEYEQAYYDPAGLAKFDDMAAEGLLQVVYDACGVRIYKVVS
;
A
#
# COMPACT_ATOMS: atom_id res chain seq x y z
N ARG A 1 10.28 10.62 -7.17
CA ARG A 1 11.25 10.37 -8.27
C ARG A 1 11.78 8.94 -8.22
N TRP A 2 12.39 8.46 -7.12
CA TRP A 2 12.92 7.10 -7.04
C TRP A 2 11.98 6.00 -7.58
N MET A 3 10.70 5.97 -7.18
CA MET A 3 9.74 4.97 -7.68
C MET A 3 9.52 5.05 -9.20
N GLN A 4 9.47 6.25 -9.79
CA GLN A 4 9.30 6.40 -11.24
C GLN A 4 10.54 5.93 -12.01
N ASP A 5 11.73 6.13 -11.44
CA ASP A 5 13.00 5.83 -12.10
C ASP A 5 13.42 4.36 -11.93
N ASN A 6 12.95 3.68 -10.87
CA ASN A 6 13.41 2.34 -10.48
C ASN A 6 12.34 1.24 -10.60
N ILE A 7 11.06 1.59 -10.66
CA ILE A 7 9.97 0.62 -10.81
C ILE A 7 9.62 0.48 -12.29
N GLN A 8 9.89 -0.70 -12.85
CA GLN A 8 9.50 -1.04 -14.22
C GLN A 8 8.11 -1.68 -14.24
N GLY A 9 7.30 -1.31 -15.24
CA GLY A 9 5.93 -1.82 -15.41
C GLY A 9 4.90 -1.07 -14.57
N SER A 10 3.81 -1.75 -14.23
CA SER A 10 2.70 -1.18 -13.43
C SER A 10 2.35 -2.07 -12.23
N PRO A 11 3.32 -2.33 -11.31
CA PRO A 11 3.06 -3.12 -10.12
C PRO A 11 2.12 -2.41 -9.14
N VAL A 12 1.33 -3.19 -8.40
CA VAL A 12 0.42 -2.66 -7.37
C VAL A 12 1.21 -2.22 -6.14
N ILE A 13 0.91 -1.01 -5.66
CA ILE A 13 1.48 -0.41 -4.46
C ILE A 13 0.44 -0.36 -3.34
N MET A 14 0.89 -0.66 -2.12
CA MET A 14 0.19 -0.39 -0.88
C MET A 14 0.67 0.96 -0.31
N GLU A 15 -0.27 1.89 -0.10
CA GLU A 15 -0.04 3.20 0.53
C GLU A 15 -1.15 3.50 1.55
N GLY A 16 -0.88 4.34 2.55
CA GLY A 16 -1.86 4.74 3.55
C GLY A 16 -3.01 5.54 2.93
N LEU A 17 -4.23 5.33 3.43
CA LEU A 17 -5.40 6.08 2.98
C LEU A 17 -5.58 7.33 3.84
N GLY A 18 -5.84 8.46 3.16
CA GLY A 18 -6.29 9.68 3.81
C GLY A 18 -7.55 9.44 4.65
N ARG A 19 -7.64 10.04 5.85
CA ARG A 19 -8.83 9.98 6.73
C ARG A 19 -10.15 10.38 6.06
N TRP A 20 -10.06 11.17 4.99
CA TRP A 20 -11.20 11.51 4.14
C TRP A 20 -11.09 10.68 2.85
N GLU A 21 -12.10 9.84 2.60
CA GLU A 21 -12.23 8.89 1.49
C GLU A 21 -12.04 9.47 0.08
N TYR A 22 -11.89 10.78 -0.05
CA TYR A 22 -11.84 11.47 -1.34
C TYR A 22 -10.81 12.60 -1.45
N MET A 23 -10.00 12.88 -0.43
CA MET A 23 -9.08 14.04 -0.50
C MET A 23 -7.60 13.69 -0.53
N TRP A 24 -7.17 12.51 -0.04
CA TRP A 24 -5.73 12.30 0.21
C TRP A 24 -5.20 10.85 0.18
N GLY A 25 -6.00 9.84 -0.15
CA GLY A 25 -5.48 8.56 -0.66
C GLY A 25 -5.23 8.69 -2.17
N ASN A 26 -4.27 7.95 -2.76
CA ASN A 26 -3.78 8.12 -4.14
C ASN A 26 -2.61 9.10 -4.31
N ARG A 27 -1.88 9.50 -3.26
CA ARG A 27 -0.78 10.46 -3.44
C ARG A 27 0.33 9.84 -4.30
N ILE A 28 0.77 8.64 -3.95
CA ILE A 28 1.85 7.98 -4.67
C ILE A 28 1.37 7.54 -6.05
N SER A 29 0.14 7.03 -6.21
CA SER A 29 -0.38 6.68 -7.55
C SER A 29 -0.56 7.90 -8.45
N ILE A 30 -1.06 9.04 -7.94
CA ILE A 30 -1.20 10.28 -8.71
C ILE A 30 0.17 10.79 -9.15
N TYR A 31 1.18 10.72 -8.27
CA TYR A 31 2.52 11.20 -8.61
C TYR A 31 3.32 10.21 -9.45
N THR A 32 3.10 8.89 -9.36
CA THR A 32 3.91 7.86 -10.04
C THR A 32 3.24 7.21 -11.24
N GLY A 33 1.91 7.32 -11.37
CA GLY A 33 1.12 6.57 -12.34
C GLY A 33 0.97 5.08 -12.00
N LEU A 34 1.44 4.64 -10.83
CA LEU A 34 1.40 3.24 -10.42
C LEU A 34 0.05 2.89 -9.80
N PRO A 35 -0.46 1.68 -10.06
CA PRO A 35 -1.73 1.26 -9.48
C PRO A 35 -1.65 1.02 -7.97
N THR A 36 -2.70 1.38 -7.23
CA THR A 36 -2.80 1.16 -5.77
C THR A 36 -4.01 0.29 -5.42
N VAL A 37 -4.02 -0.36 -4.26
CA VAL A 37 -5.12 -1.28 -3.86
C VAL A 37 -6.52 -0.64 -3.96
N VAL A 38 -6.65 0.65 -3.60
CA VAL A 38 -7.91 1.40 -3.73
C VAL A 38 -8.06 2.08 -5.09
N GLY A 39 -6.97 2.48 -5.78
CA GLY A 39 -7.01 3.16 -7.08
C GLY A 39 -7.04 2.26 -8.34
N TRP A 40 -6.59 1.00 -8.23
CA TRP A 40 -6.34 0.09 -9.36
C TRP A 40 -7.59 -0.23 -10.20
N ARG A 41 -8.77 -0.33 -9.56
CA ARG A 41 -10.01 -0.59 -10.29
C ARG A 41 -10.77 0.67 -10.68
N TRP A 42 -10.47 1.88 -10.20
CA TRP A 42 -11.13 3.09 -10.74
C TRP A 42 -10.73 3.33 -12.20
N HIS A 43 -9.46 3.07 -12.53
CA HIS A 43 -8.97 3.07 -13.91
C HIS A 43 -9.58 1.95 -14.78
N GLU A 44 -9.85 0.77 -14.24
CA GLU A 44 -10.60 -0.26 -14.98
C GLU A 44 -12.12 -0.01 -15.02
N MET A 45 -12.69 0.64 -14.00
CA MET A 45 -14.13 0.91 -13.86
C MET A 45 -14.62 2.01 -14.79
N GLN A 46 -13.78 2.97 -15.17
CA GLN A 46 -14.17 3.91 -16.24
C GLN A 46 -14.53 3.16 -17.54
N GLN A 47 -14.05 1.92 -17.71
CA GLN A 47 -14.46 1.02 -18.80
C GLN A 47 -15.58 0.03 -18.45
N ARG A 48 -15.87 -0.22 -17.16
CA ARG A 48 -16.90 -1.16 -16.70
C ARG A 48 -17.69 -0.58 -15.54
N ALA A 49 -18.77 0.12 -15.88
CA ALA A 49 -19.78 0.58 -14.93
C ALA A 49 -20.35 -0.61 -14.13
N MET A 50 -20.62 -0.38 -12.85
CA MET A 50 -21.30 -1.27 -11.88
C MET A 50 -20.39 -2.14 -11.00
N LEU A 51 -19.91 -1.55 -9.90
CA LEU A 51 -19.59 -2.30 -8.69
C LEU A 51 -20.41 -1.76 -7.50
N PRO A 52 -20.82 -2.61 -6.55
CA PRO A 52 -21.51 -2.18 -5.32
C PRO A 52 -20.53 -1.46 -4.37
N GLU A 53 -20.99 -0.40 -3.70
CA GLU A 53 -20.23 0.38 -2.70
C GLU A 53 -19.52 -0.51 -1.66
N THR A 54 -20.13 -1.64 -1.29
CA THR A 54 -19.61 -2.60 -0.29
C THR A 54 -18.23 -3.17 -0.62
N MET A 55 -17.85 -3.23 -1.91
CA MET A 55 -16.52 -3.71 -2.31
C MET A 55 -15.42 -2.66 -2.13
N VAL A 56 -15.77 -1.37 -2.16
CA VAL A 56 -14.82 -0.28 -1.92
C VAL A 56 -14.53 -0.19 -0.43
N ASP A 57 -15.55 -0.31 0.41
CA ASP A 57 -15.42 -0.30 1.87
C ASP A 57 -14.53 -1.44 2.38
N GLN A 58 -14.67 -2.64 1.81
CA GLN A 58 -13.83 -3.78 2.17
C GLN A 58 -12.35 -3.52 1.87
N ARG A 59 -12.03 -2.87 0.75
CA ARG A 59 -10.64 -2.54 0.39
C ARG A 59 -10.06 -1.48 1.30
N ILE A 60 -10.86 -0.47 1.63
CA ILE A 60 -10.47 0.57 2.60
C ILE A 60 -10.17 -0.08 3.95
N SER A 61 -11.03 -1.01 4.39
CA SER A 61 -10.82 -1.79 5.60
C SER A 61 -9.54 -2.61 5.53
N ASP A 62 -9.31 -3.34 4.43
CA ASP A 62 -8.11 -4.17 4.25
C ASP A 62 -6.83 -3.33 4.26
N VAL A 63 -6.81 -2.14 3.66
CA VAL A 63 -5.64 -1.23 3.72
C VAL A 63 -5.41 -0.73 5.14
N ARG A 64 -6.47 -0.29 5.82
CA ARG A 64 -6.37 0.14 7.23
C ARG A 64 -5.89 -1.00 8.13
N GLU A 65 -6.38 -2.21 7.91
CA GLU A 65 -5.96 -3.41 8.63
C GLU A 65 -4.50 -3.75 8.32
N CYS A 66 -4.07 -3.68 7.05
CA CYS A 66 -2.69 -3.95 6.66
C CYS A 66 -1.70 -3.04 7.38
N TYR A 67 -1.99 -1.75 7.54
CA TYR A 67 -1.12 -0.83 8.28
C TYR A 67 -1.30 -0.92 9.80
N GLY A 68 -2.52 -1.19 10.29
CA GLY A 68 -2.84 -1.17 11.72
C GLY A 68 -2.63 -2.48 12.48
N THR A 69 -2.66 -3.64 11.81
CA THR A 69 -2.45 -4.93 12.47
C THR A 69 -1.01 -5.09 12.95
N THR A 70 -0.79 -5.84 14.04
CA THR A 70 0.53 -6.30 14.49
C THR A 70 0.85 -7.72 14.01
N ASP A 71 -0.14 -8.41 13.41
CA ASP A 71 0.04 -9.76 12.86
C ASP A 71 0.63 -9.69 11.44
N ALA A 72 1.90 -10.08 11.32
CA ALA A 72 2.64 -10.12 10.05
C ALA A 72 1.99 -11.05 9.01
N ARG A 73 1.42 -12.19 9.42
CA ARG A 73 0.75 -13.12 8.50
C ARG A 73 -0.52 -12.50 7.95
N ARG A 74 -1.30 -11.86 8.81
CA ARG A 74 -2.52 -11.16 8.39
C ARG A 74 -2.21 -10.04 7.38
N ALA A 75 -1.15 -9.28 7.63
CA ALA A 75 -0.67 -8.26 6.69
C ALA A 75 -0.23 -8.89 5.36
N PHE A 76 0.54 -9.97 5.41
CA PHE A 76 1.00 -10.69 4.22
C PHE A 76 -0.16 -11.23 3.38
N ASP A 77 -1.19 -11.82 4.01
CA ASP A 77 -2.38 -12.31 3.31
C ASP A 77 -3.09 -11.19 2.51
N ILE A 78 -3.15 -9.99 3.08
CA ILE A 78 -3.72 -8.81 2.40
C ILE A 78 -2.83 -8.40 1.22
N LEU A 79 -1.52 -8.33 1.42
CA LEU A 79 -0.56 -7.99 0.36
C LEU A 79 -0.66 -8.96 -0.82
N THR A 80 -0.70 -10.28 -0.55
CA THR A 80 -0.84 -11.31 -1.58
C THR A 80 -2.20 -11.27 -2.26
N ARG A 81 -3.29 -11.03 -1.51
CA ARG A 81 -4.65 -10.92 -2.08
C ARG A 81 -4.74 -9.87 -3.17
N TYR A 82 -4.03 -8.76 -3.01
CA TYR A 82 -4.04 -7.64 -3.96
C TYR A 82 -2.83 -7.60 -4.89
N ASP A 83 -2.02 -8.66 -4.92
CA ASP A 83 -0.76 -8.75 -5.69
C ASP A 83 0.15 -7.52 -5.50
N VAL A 84 0.24 -7.07 -4.24
CA VAL A 84 1.07 -5.92 -3.87
C VAL A 84 2.53 -6.28 -4.03
N ARG A 85 3.26 -5.44 -4.76
CA ARG A 85 4.70 -5.61 -4.96
C ARG A 85 5.52 -4.61 -4.17
N TYR A 86 4.95 -3.46 -3.83
CA TYR A 86 5.63 -2.43 -3.03
C TYR A 86 4.73 -1.88 -1.93
N ILE A 87 5.32 -1.60 -0.77
CA ILE A 87 4.67 -1.01 0.40
C ILE A 87 5.38 0.29 0.71
N TYR A 88 4.61 1.37 0.80
CA TYR A 88 5.13 2.70 1.13
C TYR A 88 4.86 3.03 2.60
N VAL A 89 5.89 3.46 3.32
CA VAL A 89 5.78 3.98 4.69
C VAL A 89 6.51 5.31 4.78
N GLY A 90 5.78 6.43 4.78
CA GLY A 90 6.34 7.76 4.94
C GLY A 90 5.85 8.46 6.21
N GLU A 91 6.08 9.77 6.28
CA GLU A 91 5.67 10.62 7.40
C GLU A 91 4.15 10.56 7.65
N TYR A 92 3.35 10.38 6.59
CA TYR A 92 1.90 10.24 6.72
C TYR A 92 1.57 8.94 7.46
N GLU A 93 2.09 7.80 6.99
CA GLU A 93 1.81 6.52 7.62
C GLU A 93 2.27 6.51 9.08
N GLN A 94 3.45 7.09 9.36
CA GLN A 94 4.01 7.22 10.71
C GLN A 94 3.19 8.14 11.63
N ALA A 95 2.53 9.16 11.07
CA ALA A 95 1.72 10.09 11.85
C ALA A 95 0.30 9.56 12.15
N TYR A 96 -0.24 8.67 11.31
CA TYR A 96 -1.64 8.25 11.36
C TYR A 96 -1.88 6.80 11.75
N TYR A 97 -0.87 5.92 11.64
CA TYR A 97 -0.96 4.53 12.07
C TYR A 97 -0.13 4.27 13.33
N ASP A 98 -0.51 3.24 14.08
CA ASP A 98 0.20 2.85 15.30
C ASP A 98 1.63 2.39 14.95
N PRO A 99 2.68 2.92 15.60
CA PRO A 99 4.05 2.47 15.41
C PRO A 99 4.24 0.96 15.58
N ALA A 100 3.46 0.32 16.48
CA ALA A 100 3.51 -1.14 16.67
C ALA A 100 3.02 -1.89 15.42
N GLY A 101 2.03 -1.33 14.72
CA GLY A 101 1.57 -1.86 13.44
C GLY A 101 2.62 -1.68 12.35
N LEU A 102 3.32 -0.54 12.30
CA LEU A 102 4.33 -0.29 11.27
C LEU A 102 5.61 -1.12 11.47
N ALA A 103 6.00 -1.37 12.73
CA ALA A 103 7.20 -2.15 13.07
C ALA A 103 7.20 -3.56 12.46
N LYS A 104 6.02 -4.16 12.27
CA LYS A 104 5.91 -5.50 11.64
C LYS A 104 6.54 -5.57 10.25
N PHE A 105 6.57 -4.47 9.49
CA PHE A 105 7.17 -4.49 8.16
C PHE A 105 8.68 -4.65 8.22
N ASP A 106 9.32 -4.16 9.27
CA ASP A 106 10.74 -4.41 9.54
C ASP A 106 10.95 -5.87 9.96
N ASP A 107 10.06 -6.43 10.79
CA ASP A 107 10.11 -7.86 11.17
C ASP A 107 9.95 -8.77 9.95
N MET A 108 8.97 -8.49 9.09
CA MET A 108 8.77 -9.20 7.82
C MET A 108 9.97 -9.08 6.87
N ALA A 109 10.68 -7.95 6.91
CA ALA A 109 11.92 -7.78 6.15
C ALA A 109 13.06 -8.63 6.73
N ALA A 110 13.17 -8.71 8.06
CA ALA A 110 14.13 -9.58 8.75
C ALA A 110 13.86 -11.08 8.49
N GLU A 111 12.59 -11.46 8.35
CA GLU A 111 12.16 -12.82 7.98
C GLU A 111 12.34 -13.14 6.48
N GLY A 112 12.71 -12.15 5.66
CA GLY A 112 12.93 -12.32 4.22
C GLY A 112 11.65 -12.33 3.37
N LEU A 113 10.49 -12.01 3.95
CA LEU A 113 9.22 -11.84 3.23
C LEU A 113 9.18 -10.50 2.47
N LEU A 114 9.87 -9.49 3.01
CA LEU A 114 10.00 -8.17 2.42
C LEU A 114 11.47 -7.83 2.20
N GLN A 115 11.72 -6.96 1.23
CA GLN A 115 13.03 -6.38 0.98
C GLN A 115 12.93 -4.86 1.07
N VAL A 116 13.72 -4.23 1.95
CA VAL A 116 13.84 -2.77 1.97
C VAL A 116 14.58 -2.33 0.71
N VAL A 117 13.89 -1.61 -0.16
CA VAL A 117 14.44 -1.10 -1.44
C VAL A 117 14.75 0.40 -1.40
N TYR A 118 14.19 1.10 -0.42
CA TYR A 118 14.46 2.52 -0.18
C TYR A 118 14.32 2.81 1.31
N ASP A 119 15.29 3.50 1.89
CA ASP A 119 15.25 4.03 3.26
C ASP A 119 16.01 5.36 3.29
N ALA A 120 15.30 6.46 3.09
CA ALA A 120 15.86 7.80 3.16
C ALA A 120 14.77 8.86 3.37
N CYS A 121 15.15 10.01 3.93
CA CYS A 121 14.28 11.18 4.10
C CYS A 121 12.97 10.87 4.85
N GLY A 122 13.01 9.99 5.87
CA GLY A 122 11.82 9.61 6.65
C GLY A 122 10.84 8.70 5.89
N VAL A 123 11.24 8.18 4.74
CA VAL A 123 10.45 7.29 3.89
C VAL A 123 11.15 5.95 3.77
N ARG A 124 10.41 4.87 4.03
CA ARG A 124 10.83 3.50 3.78
C ARG A 124 9.90 2.84 2.77
N ILE A 125 10.49 2.16 1.79
CA ILE A 125 9.76 1.40 0.79
C ILE A 125 10.21 -0.05 0.87
N TYR A 126 9.24 -0.94 1.03
CA TYR A 126 9.45 -2.38 1.03
C TYR A 126 8.97 -2.96 -0.29
N LYS A 127 9.70 -3.94 -0.80
CA LYS A 127 9.30 -4.77 -1.92
C LYS A 127 8.89 -6.14 -1.39
N VAL A 128 7.73 -6.65 -1.80
CA VAL A 128 7.28 -8.00 -1.44
C VAL A 128 8.12 -9.03 -2.21
N VAL A 129 8.73 -9.95 -1.47
CA VAL A 129 9.53 -11.05 -2.03
C VAL A 129 8.57 -12.21 -2.31
N SER A 130 8.18 -12.33 -3.58
CA SER A 130 7.36 -13.43 -4.12
C SER A 130 8.22 -14.49 -4.79
#